data_AF-A0AAD8LWS5-F1
#
_entry.id   AF-A0AAD8LWS5-F1
#
_cell.length_a   1.000
_cell.length_b   1.000
_cell.length_c   1.000
_cell.angle_alpha   90.00
_cell.angle_beta   90.00
_cell.angle_gamma   90.00
#
_symmetry.space_group_name_H-M   'P 1'
#
loop_
_entity.id
_entity.type
_entity.pdbx_description
1 polymer ?
#
loop_
_entity_poly.entity_id
_entity_poly.type
_entity_poly.pdbx_seq_one_letter_code
_entity_poly.pdbx_strand_id
1 'polypeptide(L)'
;MDTGSHLTWVIGDSFKREFMYPPRRSSTQSNITCWSDACKKLGYCNSTGRNCIYQTRYGDGQHKLESYLTYDRFVFQNASVDKVIMGIFCNGKGSLLGEENFYGILGLSPPFHPYARLTLGEKADIRGKTTPLRIDGAHYRISLESISLGRKKLDIDPKLFAQKGIEGGASLLLDEDDLFIDSVLNYFCMTVMPSSTHGPTLKKLTIIGLTAQQDYIMGYDLENQQLAMKLSDI
;
A
#
# COMPACT_ATOMS: atom_id res chain seq x y z
N MET A 1 0.77 -6.26 -1.15
CA MET A 1 0.92 -5.21 -0.12
C MET A 1 0.63 -3.88 -0.76
N ASP A 2 0.06 -2.91 -0.05
CA ASP A 2 -0.31 -1.62 -0.63
C ASP A 2 0.03 -0.47 0.33
N THR A 3 1.03 0.32 -0.05
CA THR A 3 1.51 1.49 0.69
C THR A 3 0.58 2.71 0.57
N GLY A 4 -0.48 2.63 -0.25
CA GLY A 4 -1.55 3.62 -0.38
C GLY A 4 -2.89 3.21 0.26
N SER A 5 -2.98 2.01 0.85
CA SER A 5 -4.18 1.55 1.59
C SER A 5 -4.03 1.69 3.11
N HIS A 6 -5.00 2.34 3.75
CA HIS A 6 -5.05 2.52 5.20
C HIS A 6 -5.44 1.28 5.98
N LEU A 7 -6.20 0.37 5.34
CA LEU A 7 -6.77 -0.79 5.99
C LEU A 7 -6.27 -2.06 5.33
N THR A 8 -5.83 -2.99 6.18
CA THR A 8 -5.63 -4.37 5.77
C THR A 8 -6.97 -5.09 5.69
N TRP A 9 -7.23 -5.78 4.59
CA TRP A 9 -8.48 -6.52 4.41
C TRP A 9 -8.26 -7.84 3.68
N VAL A 10 -9.15 -8.78 3.93
CA VAL A 10 -9.15 -10.13 3.35
C VAL A 10 -10.50 -10.46 2.76
N ILE A 11 -10.53 -11.34 1.76
CA ILE A 11 -11.77 -11.89 1.22
C ILE A 11 -12.33 -12.90 2.22
N GLY A 12 -13.55 -12.62 2.69
CA GLY A 12 -14.32 -13.51 3.55
C GLY A 12 -15.30 -14.35 2.75
N ASP A 13 -15.51 -15.59 3.21
CA ASP A 13 -16.61 -16.50 2.84
C ASP A 13 -17.17 -16.35 1.42
N SER A 14 -16.33 -16.66 0.42
CA SER A 14 -16.72 -16.74 -0.99
C SER A 14 -16.77 -18.20 -1.41
N PHE A 15 -17.96 -18.70 -1.76
CA PHE A 15 -18.24 -20.11 -2.10
C PHE A 15 -17.39 -20.72 -3.25
N LYS A 16 -16.42 -19.98 -3.83
CA LYS A 16 -15.71 -20.36 -5.06
C LYS A 16 -14.17 -20.35 -4.97
N ARG A 17 -13.55 -20.18 -3.79
CA ARG A 17 -12.06 -20.13 -3.68
C ARG A 17 -11.51 -21.08 -2.61
N GLU A 18 -10.38 -21.70 -2.92
CA GLU A 18 -9.71 -22.70 -2.07
C GLU A 18 -9.05 -22.06 -0.83
N PHE A 19 -8.49 -20.86 -0.98
CA PHE A 19 -7.95 -20.08 0.13
C PHE A 19 -8.89 -18.91 0.42
N MET A 20 -9.56 -18.95 1.56
CA MET A 20 -10.40 -17.86 2.06
C MET A 20 -10.14 -17.69 3.55
N TYR A 21 -10.48 -16.52 4.09
CA TYR A 21 -10.48 -16.31 5.53
C TYR A 21 -11.91 -16.50 6.07
N PRO A 22 -12.25 -17.69 6.64
CA PRO A 22 -13.53 -17.91 7.29
C PRO A 22 -13.48 -17.37 8.73
N PRO A 23 -14.15 -16.25 9.05
CA PRO A 23 -14.01 -15.60 10.36
C PRO A 23 -14.35 -16.53 11.52
N ARG A 24 -15.32 -17.43 11.31
CA ARG A 24 -15.76 -18.44 12.29
C ARG A 24 -14.70 -19.49 12.67
N ARG A 25 -13.64 -19.67 11.88
CA ARG A 25 -12.55 -20.61 12.20
C ARG A 25 -11.45 -19.98 13.05
N SER A 26 -11.44 -18.66 13.19
CA SER A 26 -10.50 -17.98 14.07
C SER A 26 -11.11 -17.83 15.45
N SER A 27 -10.45 -18.38 16.47
CA SER A 27 -10.88 -18.25 17.87
C SER A 27 -10.61 -16.86 18.45
N THR A 28 -9.80 -16.05 17.78
CA THR A 28 -9.49 -14.66 18.17
C THR A 28 -10.28 -13.61 17.41
N GLN A 29 -11.01 -14.02 16.37
CA GLN A 29 -11.82 -13.10 15.59
C GLN A 29 -12.97 -12.55 16.44
N SER A 30 -13.16 -11.24 16.38
CA SER A 30 -14.30 -10.58 17.01
C SER A 30 -14.75 -9.36 16.22
N ASN A 31 -16.07 -9.14 16.18
CA ASN A 31 -16.65 -8.05 15.39
C ASN A 31 -16.40 -6.70 16.06
N ILE A 32 -16.11 -5.68 15.24
CA ILE A 32 -16.08 -4.30 15.71
C ILE A 32 -17.50 -3.75 15.68
N THR A 33 -18.01 -3.37 16.84
CA THR A 33 -19.36 -2.81 16.97
C THR A 33 -19.36 -1.31 16.69
N CYS A 34 -20.54 -0.80 16.34
CA CYS A 34 -20.80 0.60 16.06
C CYS A 34 -20.44 1.59 17.17
N TRP A 35 -20.48 1.16 18.43
CA TRP A 35 -20.19 2.02 19.58
C TRP A 35 -18.70 2.13 19.88
N SER A 36 -17.86 1.27 19.28
CA SER A 36 -16.42 1.31 19.48
C SER A 36 -15.79 2.55 18.89
N ASP A 37 -14.73 3.04 19.53
CA ASP A 37 -13.98 4.20 19.03
C ASP A 37 -13.25 3.88 17.72
N ALA A 38 -12.88 2.62 17.51
CA ALA A 38 -12.38 2.13 16.23
C ALA A 38 -13.39 2.41 15.11
N CYS A 39 -14.67 2.07 15.31
CA CYS A 39 -15.69 2.26 14.30
C CYS A 39 -15.94 3.74 14.01
N LYS A 40 -16.06 4.58 15.04
CA LYS A 40 -16.30 6.02 14.89
C LYS A 40 -15.19 6.73 14.12
N LYS A 41 -13.95 6.22 14.19
CA LYS A 41 -12.77 6.81 13.53
C LYS A 41 -12.54 6.29 12.12
N LEU A 42 -12.69 4.98 11.91
CA LEU A 42 -12.30 4.33 10.67
C LEU A 42 -13.46 4.06 9.72
N GLY A 43 -14.66 3.83 10.25
CA GLY A 43 -15.79 3.33 9.49
C GLY A 43 -17.08 4.11 9.71
N TYR A 44 -18.16 3.51 9.25
CA TYR A 44 -19.52 3.96 9.49
C TYR A 44 -20.41 2.77 9.84
N CYS A 45 -21.57 3.06 10.40
CA CYS A 45 -22.54 2.03 10.76
C CYS A 45 -23.51 1.78 9.62
N ASN A 46 -23.80 0.51 9.37
CA ASN A 46 -24.89 0.15 8.48
C ASN A 46 -26.25 0.54 9.10
N SER A 47 -27.31 0.47 8.29
CA SER A 47 -28.67 0.84 8.70
C SER A 47 -29.19 0.08 9.92
N THR A 48 -28.64 -1.11 10.21
CA THR A 48 -29.01 -1.91 11.39
C THR A 48 -28.30 -1.48 12.67
N GLY A 49 -27.29 -0.60 12.58
CA GLY A 49 -26.51 -0.11 13.71
C GLY A 49 -25.64 -1.16 14.41
N ARG A 50 -25.52 -2.38 13.86
CA ARG A 50 -24.79 -3.49 14.48
C ARG A 50 -23.39 -3.69 13.90
N ASN A 51 -23.23 -3.44 12.61
CA ASN A 51 -22.00 -3.74 11.88
C ASN A 51 -21.24 -2.46 11.57
N CYS A 52 -19.96 -2.44 11.95
CA CYS A 52 -19.05 -1.41 11.51
C CYS A 52 -18.51 -1.73 10.12
N ILE A 53 -18.65 -0.77 9.20
CA ILE A 53 -18.26 -0.92 7.80
C ILE A 53 -17.16 0.07 7.47
N TYR A 54 -16.12 -0.42 6.80
CA TYR A 54 -15.10 0.39 6.17
C TYR A 54 -15.32 0.40 4.66
N GLN A 55 -15.26 1.59 4.06
CA GLN A 55 -15.35 1.76 2.62
C GLN A 55 -14.11 2.49 2.09
N THR A 56 -13.55 1.99 1.00
CA THR A 56 -12.48 2.66 0.26
C THR A 56 -12.71 2.60 -1.24
N ARG A 57 -12.05 3.47 -1.99
CA ARG A 57 -12.02 3.47 -3.46
C ARG A 57 -10.56 3.49 -3.91
N TYR A 58 -10.23 2.61 -4.84
CA TYR A 58 -8.87 2.47 -5.37
C TYR A 58 -8.61 3.45 -6.53
N GLY A 59 -7.32 3.62 -6.87
CA GLY A 59 -6.84 4.65 -7.81
C GLY A 59 -7.44 4.56 -9.22
N ASP A 60 -7.90 3.40 -9.65
CA ASP A 60 -8.64 3.22 -10.91
C ASP A 60 -10.03 3.88 -10.92
N GLY A 61 -10.53 4.31 -9.76
CA GLY A 61 -11.84 4.91 -9.59
C GLY A 61 -13.01 3.97 -9.86
N GLN A 62 -12.79 2.75 -10.31
CA GLN A 62 -13.80 1.76 -10.69
C GLN A 62 -14.10 0.84 -9.50
N HIS A 63 -13.09 0.52 -8.70
CA HIS A 63 -13.22 -0.42 -7.60
C HIS A 63 -13.52 0.30 -6.28
N LYS A 64 -14.77 0.14 -5.82
CA LYS A 64 -15.20 0.43 -4.45
C LYS A 64 -15.12 -0.86 -3.65
N LEU A 65 -14.43 -0.82 -2.51
CA LEU A 65 -14.41 -1.89 -1.54
C LEU A 65 -15.27 -1.48 -0.33
N GLU A 66 -16.10 -2.40 0.15
CA GLU A 66 -16.89 -2.23 1.36
C GLU A 66 -16.74 -3.49 2.23
N SER A 67 -16.15 -3.35 3.41
CA SER A 67 -15.73 -4.46 4.27
C SER A 67 -16.25 -4.30 5.69
N TYR A 68 -16.50 -5.43 6.35
CA TYR A 68 -16.86 -5.45 7.77
C TYR A 68 -15.61 -5.34 8.62
N LEU A 69 -15.55 -4.33 9.49
CA LEU A 69 -14.42 -4.16 10.41
C LEU A 69 -14.47 -5.21 11.54
N THR A 70 -13.33 -5.82 11.79
CA THR A 70 -13.14 -6.86 12.79
C THR A 70 -11.78 -6.72 13.46
N TYR A 71 -11.65 -7.25 14.68
CA TYR A 71 -10.37 -7.58 15.26
C TYR A 71 -10.02 -9.03 14.97
N ASP A 72 -8.75 -9.30 14.65
CA ASP A 72 -8.19 -10.65 14.77
C ASP A 72 -6.69 -10.61 15.10
N ARG A 73 -6.05 -11.76 15.17
CA ARG A 73 -4.61 -11.95 15.39
C ARG A 73 -3.87 -12.09 14.07
N PHE A 74 -2.76 -11.36 13.93
CA PHE A 74 -1.74 -11.65 12.93
C PHE A 74 -0.66 -12.53 13.52
N VAL A 75 -0.26 -13.54 12.76
CA VAL A 75 0.77 -14.50 13.16
C VAL A 75 1.90 -14.44 12.14
N PHE A 76 3.10 -14.24 12.64
CA PHE A 76 4.37 -14.27 11.92
C PHE A 76 5.18 -15.46 12.43
N GLN A 77 6.29 -15.79 11.75
CA GLN A 77 7.11 -16.94 12.10
C GLN A 77 7.49 -17.00 13.60
N ASN A 78 7.86 -15.86 14.18
CA ASN A 78 8.36 -15.77 15.56
C ASN A 78 7.58 -14.78 16.45
N ALA A 79 6.42 -14.30 16.00
CA ALA A 79 5.66 -13.28 16.72
C ALA A 79 4.17 -13.33 16.38
N SER A 80 3.35 -12.80 17.26
CA SER A 80 1.93 -12.58 16.99
C SER A 80 1.49 -11.22 17.49
N VAL A 81 0.59 -10.58 16.75
CA VAL A 81 -0.04 -9.32 17.14
C VAL A 81 -1.52 -9.54 17.29
N ASP A 82 -2.03 -9.30 18.50
CA ASP A 82 -3.45 -9.44 18.84
C ASP A 82 -4.25 -8.17 18.57
N LYS A 83 -5.55 -8.34 18.36
CA LYS A 83 -6.53 -7.26 18.17
C LYS A 83 -6.14 -6.30 17.04
N VAL A 84 -5.62 -6.83 15.94
CA VAL A 84 -5.40 -6.09 14.70
C VAL A 84 -6.75 -5.78 14.07
N ILE A 85 -7.01 -4.50 13.80
CA ILE A 85 -8.18 -4.09 13.00
C ILE A 85 -7.94 -4.49 11.53
N MET A 86 -8.88 -5.24 10.98
CA MET A 86 -8.91 -5.56 9.55
C MET A 86 -10.33 -5.52 8.99
N GLY A 87 -10.43 -5.51 7.66
CA GLY A 87 -11.69 -5.65 6.93
C GLY A 87 -11.93 -7.08 6.43
N ILE A 88 -13.15 -7.58 6.57
CA ILE A 88 -13.60 -8.79 5.88
C ILE A 88 -14.50 -8.38 4.72
N PHE A 89 -14.10 -8.73 3.51
CA PHE A 89 -14.83 -8.42 2.28
C PHE A 89 -15.64 -9.63 1.82
N CYS A 90 -16.97 -9.61 2.03
CA CYS A 90 -17.84 -10.77 1.75
C CYS A 90 -18.59 -10.70 0.40
N ASN A 91 -18.73 -9.51 -0.20
CA ASN A 91 -19.68 -9.29 -1.31
C ASN A 91 -19.03 -8.93 -2.65
N GLY A 92 -17.71 -9.01 -2.77
CA GLY A 92 -17.07 -8.78 -4.07
C GLY A 92 -16.95 -10.03 -4.91
N LYS A 93 -17.20 -9.86 -6.21
CA LYS A 93 -16.42 -10.59 -7.20
C LYS A 93 -14.98 -10.16 -6.96
N GLY A 94 -14.18 -10.98 -6.27
CA GLY A 94 -12.81 -10.68 -5.83
C GLY A 94 -11.79 -10.51 -6.96
N SER A 95 -12.13 -9.69 -7.95
CA SER A 95 -11.22 -9.16 -8.95
C SER A 95 -10.97 -7.71 -8.55
N LEU A 96 -10.04 -7.51 -7.62
CA LEU A 96 -9.20 -6.34 -7.73
C LEU A 96 -8.09 -6.74 -8.69
N LEU A 97 -7.85 -5.91 -9.71
CA LEU A 97 -6.74 -6.05 -10.67
C LEU A 97 -6.78 -7.27 -11.63
N GLY A 98 -7.89 -8.01 -11.73
CA GLY A 98 -7.96 -9.17 -12.65
C GLY A 98 -7.17 -10.41 -12.19
N GLU A 99 -6.69 -10.42 -10.95
CA GLU A 99 -5.88 -11.47 -10.36
C GLU A 99 -6.73 -12.66 -9.86
N GLU A 100 -6.44 -13.87 -10.34
CA GLU A 100 -7.20 -15.08 -9.96
C GLU A 100 -6.89 -15.53 -8.51
N ASN A 101 -5.67 -15.23 -8.03
CA ASN A 101 -5.16 -15.63 -6.70
C ASN A 101 -5.05 -14.46 -5.71
N PHE A 102 -5.96 -13.49 -5.82
CA PHE A 102 -6.00 -12.35 -4.91
C PHE A 102 -6.86 -12.63 -3.68
N TYR A 103 -6.29 -12.54 -2.48
CA TYR A 103 -6.99 -12.87 -1.22
C TYR A 103 -7.24 -11.67 -0.30
N GLY A 104 -6.70 -10.51 -0.65
CA GLY A 104 -6.75 -9.32 0.18
C GLY A 104 -5.56 -8.41 -0.05
N ILE A 105 -5.50 -7.35 0.75
CA ILE A 105 -4.42 -6.37 0.75
C ILE A 105 -3.93 -6.21 2.18
N LEU A 106 -2.61 -6.28 2.36
CA LEU A 106 -1.93 -5.73 3.53
C LEU A 106 -1.72 -4.23 3.30
N GLY A 107 -2.53 -3.40 3.97
CA GLY A 107 -2.49 -1.95 3.88
C GLY A 107 -1.40 -1.38 4.78
N LEU A 108 -0.53 -0.54 4.21
CA LEU A 108 0.65 0.02 4.87
C LEU A 108 0.66 1.54 4.86
N SER A 109 -0.46 2.19 4.51
CA SER A 109 -0.50 3.66 4.39
C SER A 109 -0.71 4.37 5.73
N PRO A 110 -0.20 5.60 5.88
CA PRO A 110 -0.52 6.46 7.01
C PRO A 110 -1.91 7.11 6.82
N PRO A 111 -2.49 7.75 7.85
CA PRO A 111 -2.06 7.76 9.24
C PRO A 111 -2.28 6.41 9.91
N PHE A 112 -1.31 5.98 10.71
CA PHE A 112 -1.47 4.81 11.56
C PHE A 112 -2.39 5.16 12.71
N HIS A 113 -3.65 4.76 12.62
CA HIS A 113 -4.47 4.78 13.81
C HIS A 113 -3.82 3.91 14.90
N PRO A 114 -3.85 4.31 16.19
CA PRO A 114 -3.27 3.50 17.28
C PRO A 114 -3.79 2.05 17.27
N TYR A 115 -4.99 1.85 16.73
CA TYR A 115 -5.69 0.58 16.63
C TYR A 115 -5.43 -0.19 15.32
N ALA A 116 -4.74 0.41 14.35
CA ALA A 116 -4.40 -0.17 13.05
C ALA A 116 -2.88 -0.09 12.76
N ARG A 117 -2.06 0.02 13.81
CA ARG A 117 -0.60 0.08 13.69
C ARG A 117 -0.03 -1.33 13.76
N LEU A 118 0.52 -1.80 12.64
CA LEU A 118 1.42 -2.96 12.60
C LEU A 118 2.85 -2.43 12.56
N THR A 119 3.63 -2.66 13.63
CA THR A 119 5.06 -2.31 13.64
C THR A 119 5.86 -3.57 13.41
N LEU A 120 6.57 -3.65 12.28
CA LEU A 120 7.43 -4.77 11.94
C LEU A 120 8.88 -4.34 12.12
N GLY A 121 9.59 -5.01 13.04
CA GLY A 121 11.03 -4.86 13.19
C GLY A 121 11.49 -3.60 13.92
N GLU A 122 11.37 -3.57 15.25
CA GLU A 122 12.16 -2.65 16.11
C GLU A 122 13.69 -2.81 15.88
N LYS A 123 14.10 -3.90 15.22
CA LYS A 123 15.47 -4.19 14.76
C LYS A 123 15.59 -4.19 13.23
N ALA A 124 14.67 -3.57 12.50
CA ALA A 124 14.76 -3.48 11.04
C ALA A 124 16.04 -2.72 10.68
N ASP A 125 16.92 -3.39 9.94
CA ASP A 125 18.18 -2.82 9.50
C ASP A 125 17.92 -1.91 8.29
N ILE A 126 17.62 -0.64 8.59
CA ILE A 126 17.36 0.39 7.58
C ILE A 126 18.70 0.82 6.98
N ARG A 127 19.01 0.31 5.79
CA ARG A 127 20.23 0.63 5.04
C ARG A 127 19.90 1.38 3.75
N GLY A 128 20.90 2.03 3.18
CA GLY A 128 20.83 2.68 1.87
C GLY A 128 20.87 4.20 1.94
N LYS A 129 20.66 4.85 0.79
CA LYS A 129 20.57 6.30 0.72
C LYS A 129 19.19 6.74 1.21
N THR A 130 19.15 7.77 2.04
CA THR A 130 17.92 8.28 2.64
C THR A 130 17.42 9.52 1.91
N THR A 131 16.10 9.62 1.76
CA THR A 131 15.40 10.86 1.37
C THR A 131 14.38 11.21 2.45
N PRO A 132 14.14 12.50 2.73
CA PRO A 132 13.11 12.87 3.67
C PRO A 132 11.74 12.36 3.21
N LEU A 133 11.02 11.76 4.15
CA LEU A 133 9.70 11.21 3.96
C LEU A 133 8.66 12.14 4.58
N ARG A 134 7.63 12.47 3.82
CA ARG A 134 6.45 13.17 4.32
C ARG A 134 5.21 12.32 4.21
N ILE A 135 4.34 12.50 5.19
CA ILE A 135 3.01 11.92 5.21
C ILE A 135 2.04 13.03 4.82
N ASP A 136 1.36 12.85 3.70
CA ASP A 136 0.34 13.78 3.21
C ASP A 136 -0.96 13.03 2.97
N GLY A 137 -1.89 13.19 3.91
CA GLY A 137 -3.09 12.37 4.00
C GLY A 137 -2.73 10.88 4.05
N ALA A 138 -3.11 10.17 2.99
CA ALA A 138 -2.97 8.73 2.84
C ALA A 138 -1.63 8.26 2.25
N HIS A 139 -0.74 9.17 1.86
CA HIS A 139 0.38 8.82 0.99
C HIS A 139 1.73 9.19 1.59
N TYR A 140 2.69 8.31 1.37
CA TYR A 140 4.11 8.59 1.51
C TYR A 140 4.58 9.45 0.35
N ARG A 141 5.19 10.58 0.67
CA ARG A 141 5.73 11.54 -0.29
C ARG A 141 7.22 11.70 -0.04
N ILE A 142 7.99 11.67 -1.11
CA ILE A 142 9.43 11.90 -1.08
C ILE A 142 9.81 12.95 -2.12
N SER A 143 11.01 13.51 -1.95
CA SER A 143 11.70 14.27 -3.00
C SER A 143 12.73 13.36 -3.67
N LEU A 144 12.77 13.42 -5.00
CA LEU A 144 13.87 12.85 -5.79
C LEU A 144 14.77 13.98 -6.30
N GLU A 145 16.05 13.69 -6.45
CA GLU A 145 17.00 14.62 -7.08
C GLU A 145 17.24 14.28 -8.55
N SER A 146 17.12 13.00 -8.89
CA SER A 146 17.37 12.50 -10.24
C SER A 146 16.85 11.10 -10.44
N ILE A 147 16.52 10.78 -11.68
CA ILE A 147 16.33 9.41 -12.16
C ILE A 147 17.47 9.08 -13.11
N SER A 148 18.10 7.93 -12.95
CA SER A 148 19.18 7.47 -13.83
C SER A 148 18.85 6.11 -14.40
N LEU A 149 19.17 5.90 -15.69
CA LEU A 149 19.05 4.64 -16.39
C LEU A 149 20.45 4.07 -16.58
N GLY A 150 20.81 3.06 -15.79
CA GLY A 150 22.19 2.62 -15.64
C GLY A 150 23.12 3.79 -15.34
N ARG A 151 24.06 4.09 -16.24
CA ARG A 151 25.02 5.21 -16.06
C ARG A 151 24.50 6.57 -16.52
N LYS A 152 23.32 6.63 -17.15
CA LYS A 152 22.80 7.87 -17.75
C LYS A 152 21.76 8.51 -16.85
N LYS A 153 22.11 9.62 -16.22
CA LYS A 153 21.13 10.51 -15.56
C LYS A 153 20.21 11.13 -16.63
N LEU A 154 18.90 11.03 -16.41
CA LEU A 154 17.91 11.66 -17.29
C LEU A 154 17.91 13.18 -17.10
N ASP A 155 17.74 13.91 -18.21
CA ASP A 155 17.64 15.37 -18.20
C ASP A 155 16.21 15.79 -17.84
N ILE A 156 15.93 15.77 -16.54
CA ILE A 156 14.64 16.18 -15.96
C ILE A 156 14.94 17.32 -15.00
N ASP A 157 14.22 18.43 -15.14
CA ASP A 157 14.34 19.57 -14.21
C ASP A 157 14.07 19.08 -12.77
N PRO A 158 15.07 19.13 -11.87
CA PRO A 158 14.91 18.64 -10.50
C PRO A 158 13.76 19.33 -9.74
N LYS A 159 13.36 20.54 -10.16
CA LYS A 159 12.21 21.25 -9.57
C LYS A 159 10.89 20.50 -9.75
N LEU A 160 10.78 19.61 -10.74
CA LEU A 160 9.60 18.76 -10.94
C LEU A 160 9.47 17.69 -9.84
N PHE A 161 10.58 17.28 -9.25
CA PHE A 161 10.60 16.30 -8.16
C PHE A 161 10.64 16.94 -6.77
N ALA A 162 10.96 18.23 -6.71
CA ALA A 162 11.08 18.96 -5.46
C ALA A 162 9.70 19.10 -4.78
N GLN A 163 9.56 18.51 -3.60
CA GLN A 163 8.42 18.79 -2.75
C GLN A 163 8.66 20.04 -1.91
N LYS A 164 7.65 20.90 -1.85
CA LYS A 164 7.74 22.17 -1.11
C LYS A 164 8.09 21.91 0.36
N GLY A 165 9.22 22.43 0.80
CA GLY A 165 9.71 22.32 2.18
C GLY A 165 10.43 21.01 2.50
N ILE A 166 10.72 20.15 1.52
CA ILE A 166 11.67 19.05 1.67
C ILE A 166 13.01 19.52 1.09
N GLU A 167 14.06 19.53 1.91
CA GLU A 167 15.44 19.77 1.46
C GLU A 167 16.16 18.45 1.24
N GLY A 168 16.87 18.35 0.12
CA GLY A 168 17.50 17.11 -0.33
C GLY A 168 16.53 16.12 -0.98
N GLY A 169 17.09 15.07 -1.54
CA GLY A 169 16.35 13.94 -2.06
C GLY A 169 17.29 12.79 -2.38
N ALA A 170 16.73 11.72 -2.91
CA ALA A 170 17.52 10.58 -3.34
C ALA A 170 17.49 10.45 -4.86
N SER A 171 18.53 9.80 -5.38
CA SER A 171 18.59 9.39 -6.78
C SER A 171 17.98 8.01 -6.91
N LEU A 172 16.99 7.87 -7.81
CA LEU A 172 16.46 6.57 -8.21
C LEU A 172 17.27 6.06 -9.39
N LEU A 173 17.98 4.95 -9.19
CA LEU A 173 18.63 4.22 -10.27
C LEU A 173 17.66 3.15 -10.77
N LEU A 174 17.38 3.17 -12.07
CA LEU A 174 16.57 2.17 -12.74
C LEU A 174 17.43 1.45 -13.77
N ASP A 175 17.16 0.17 -13.99
CA ASP A 175 17.72 -0.59 -15.10
C ASP A 175 16.67 -0.90 -16.19
N GLU A 176 16.99 -1.86 -17.05
CA GLU A 176 16.10 -2.27 -18.14
C GLU A 176 14.87 -3.03 -17.62
N ASP A 177 15.02 -3.86 -16.60
CA ASP A 177 13.96 -4.67 -16.01
C ASP A 177 13.01 -3.81 -15.14
N ASP A 178 13.51 -2.71 -14.58
CA ASP A 178 12.70 -1.71 -13.88
C ASP A 178 11.80 -0.88 -14.83
N LEU A 179 12.28 -0.66 -16.06
CA LEU A 179 11.68 0.27 -17.01
C LEU A 179 10.82 -0.38 -18.08
N PHE A 180 11.07 -1.65 -18.39
CA PHE A 180 10.42 -2.32 -19.50
C PHE A 180 9.71 -3.59 -19.03
N ILE A 181 8.52 -3.81 -19.57
CA ILE A 181 7.80 -5.07 -19.43
C ILE A 181 7.68 -5.74 -20.79
N ASP A 182 7.82 -7.06 -20.78
CA ASP A 182 7.57 -7.91 -21.94
C ASP A 182 6.07 -7.93 -22.25
N SER A 183 5.72 -7.55 -23.48
CA SER A 183 4.38 -7.71 -24.01
C SER A 183 4.28 -8.99 -24.84
N VAL A 184 3.10 -9.62 -24.81
CA VAL A 184 2.76 -10.88 -25.49
C VAL A 184 3.04 -10.86 -27.01
N LEU A 185 3.20 -9.68 -27.60
CA LEU A 185 3.40 -9.47 -29.04
C LEU A 185 4.86 -9.25 -29.47
N ASN A 186 5.86 -9.68 -28.68
CA ASN A 186 7.30 -9.47 -28.95
C ASN A 186 7.71 -7.99 -29.04
N TYR A 187 7.10 -7.12 -28.23
CA TYR A 187 7.50 -5.73 -28.04
C TYR A 187 7.71 -5.45 -26.56
N PHE A 188 8.69 -4.60 -26.24
CA PHE A 188 8.89 -4.08 -24.89
C PHE A 188 8.05 -2.81 -24.70
N CYS A 189 7.37 -2.69 -23.56
CA CYS A 189 6.63 -1.49 -23.20
C CYS A 189 7.28 -0.80 -22.01
N MET A 190 7.42 0.52 -22.09
CA MET A 190 7.91 1.31 -20.97
C MET A 190 6.87 1.31 -19.84
N THR A 191 7.31 1.11 -18.60
CA THR A 191 6.48 1.10 -17.39
C THR A 191 6.12 2.51 -16.88
N VAL A 192 6.45 3.54 -17.67
CA VAL A 192 6.13 4.95 -17.39
C VAL A 192 4.89 5.33 -18.18
N MET A 193 3.82 5.70 -17.46
CA MET A 193 2.55 6.13 -18.06
C MET A 193 2.16 7.54 -17.62
N PRO A 194 1.61 8.38 -18.51
CA PRO A 194 1.07 9.68 -18.12
C PRO A 194 -0.07 9.53 -17.13
N SER A 195 0.02 10.18 -15.97
CA SER A 195 -1.00 10.11 -14.91
C SER A 195 -2.38 10.63 -15.33
N SER A 196 -2.43 11.41 -16.41
CA SER A 196 -3.67 11.88 -17.06
C SER A 196 -4.58 10.75 -17.57
N THR A 197 -4.02 9.57 -17.80
CA THR A 197 -4.76 8.39 -18.28
C THR A 197 -5.64 7.73 -17.21
N HIS A 198 -5.43 8.05 -15.93
CA HIS A 198 -6.13 7.40 -14.80
C HIS A 198 -7.17 8.32 -14.12
N GLY A 199 -7.76 9.25 -14.87
CA GLY A 199 -8.85 10.11 -14.40
C GLY A 199 -8.39 11.35 -13.63
N PRO A 200 -9.34 12.23 -13.23
CA PRO A 200 -9.03 13.57 -12.71
C PRO A 200 -8.27 13.56 -11.38
N THR A 201 -8.41 12.50 -10.57
CA THR A 201 -7.80 12.38 -9.24
C THR A 201 -6.29 12.19 -9.29
N LEU A 202 -5.76 11.54 -10.34
CA LEU A 202 -4.33 11.22 -10.46
C LEU A 202 -3.56 12.20 -11.38
N LYS A 203 -4.23 13.13 -12.07
CA LYS A 203 -3.65 14.07 -13.05
C LYS A 203 -2.44 14.90 -12.59
N LYS A 204 -2.22 15.04 -11.28
CA LYS A 204 -1.15 15.86 -10.70
C LYS A 204 -0.21 15.06 -9.80
N LEU A 205 -0.25 13.74 -9.90
CA LEU A 205 0.60 12.86 -9.10
C LEU A 205 1.69 12.23 -9.97
N THR A 206 2.90 12.22 -9.42
CA THR A 206 4.00 11.37 -9.87
C THR A 206 4.07 10.21 -8.87
N ILE A 207 3.87 9.00 -9.35
CA ILE A 207 3.83 7.79 -8.53
C ILE A 207 5.01 6.91 -8.94
N ILE A 208 5.82 6.53 -7.96
CA ILE A 208 6.84 5.49 -8.14
C ILE A 208 6.12 4.16 -7.95
N GLY A 209 5.94 3.41 -9.04
CA GLY A 209 5.23 2.15 -9.04
C GLY A 209 6.02 1.00 -8.41
N LEU A 210 5.45 -0.21 -8.45
CA LEU A 210 6.07 -1.42 -7.91
C LEU A 210 7.30 -1.84 -8.70
N THR A 211 7.26 -1.75 -10.04
CA THR A 211 8.40 -2.14 -10.90
C THR A 211 9.64 -1.33 -10.55
N ALA A 212 9.52 -0.01 -10.42
CA ALA A 212 10.63 0.87 -10.02
C ALA A 212 11.14 0.68 -8.58
N GLN A 213 10.51 -0.19 -7.79
CA GLN A 213 10.91 -0.54 -6.42
C GLN A 213 11.38 -1.99 -6.30
N GLN A 214 11.29 -2.80 -7.35
CA GLN A 214 11.46 -4.25 -7.26
C GLN A 214 12.86 -4.66 -6.81
N ASP A 215 13.88 -3.92 -7.25
CA ASP A 215 15.28 -4.15 -6.91
C ASP A 215 15.76 -3.33 -5.71
N TYR A 216 14.81 -2.70 -4.99
CA TYR A 216 15.11 -1.91 -3.81
C TYR A 216 14.57 -2.57 -2.55
N ILE A 217 15.44 -2.64 -1.54
CA ILE A 217 15.03 -2.75 -0.15
C ILE A 217 14.61 -1.36 0.31
N MET A 218 13.30 -1.18 0.48
CA MET A 218 12.67 0.07 0.91
C MET A 218 12.47 0.09 2.43
N GLY A 219 13.18 0.98 3.12
CA GLY A 219 13.08 1.15 4.58
C GLY A 219 12.30 2.41 4.95
N TYR A 220 11.09 2.26 5.49
CA TYR A 220 10.24 3.37 5.94
C TYR A 220 10.53 3.68 7.42
N ASP A 221 11.36 4.69 7.67
CA ASP A 221 11.60 5.21 9.02
C ASP A 221 10.59 6.31 9.34
N LEU A 222 9.52 5.91 10.02
CA LEU A 222 8.40 6.79 10.36
C LEU A 222 8.70 7.67 11.58
N GLU A 223 9.69 7.31 12.39
CA GLU A 223 10.09 8.05 13.58
C GLU A 223 10.98 9.24 13.20
N ASN A 224 11.97 9.00 12.34
CA ASN A 224 12.86 10.03 11.82
C ASN A 224 12.35 10.69 10.53
N GLN A 225 11.21 10.23 10.01
CA GLN A 225 10.60 10.72 8.76
C GLN A 225 11.58 10.61 7.57
N GLN A 226 12.11 9.41 7.36
CA GLN A 226 13.02 9.11 6.25
C GLN A 226 12.58 7.86 5.50
N LEU A 227 12.86 7.84 4.19
CA LEU A 227 12.78 6.65 3.37
C LEU A 227 14.21 6.29 2.95
N ALA A 228 14.66 5.10 3.33
CA ALA A 228 15.91 4.55 2.87
C ALA A 228 15.68 3.65 1.66
N MET A 229 16.54 3.80 0.66
CA MET A 229 16.52 3.00 -0.56
C MET A 229 17.89 2.37 -0.73
N LYS A 230 17.94 1.03 -0.65
CA LYS A 230 19.15 0.24 -0.91
C LYS A 230 18.88 -0.67 -2.10
N LEU A 231 19.74 -0.64 -3.10
CA LEU A 231 19.73 -1.68 -4.13
C LEU A 231 19.96 -3.04 -3.49
N SER A 232 19.16 -4.00 -3.91
CA SER A 232 19.25 -5.38 -3.49
C SER A 232 20.40 -6.06 -4.23
N ASP A 233 21.23 -6.82 -3.52
CA ASP A 233 22.39 -7.50 -4.09
C ASP A 233 22.00 -8.90 -4.66
N ILE A 234 20.78 -9.05 -5.19
CA ILE A 234 20.22 -10.36 -5.60
C ILE A 234 20.98 -10.93 -6.79
#